data_AF-A0A1Q2GWY3-F1
#
_entry.id   AF-A0A1Q2GWY3-F1
#
_cell.length_a   1.000
_cell.length_b   1.000
_cell.length_c   1.000
_cell.angle_alpha   90.00
_cell.angle_beta   90.00
_cell.angle_gamma   90.00
#
_symmetry.space_group_name_H-M   'P 1'
#
loop_
_entity.id
_entity.type
_entity.pdbx_description
1 polymer ?
#
loop_
_entity_poly.entity_id
_entity_poly.type
_entity_poly.pdbx_seq_one_letter_code
_entity_poly.pdbx_strand_id
1 'polypeptide(L)'
;MNENRGFITYALVAMVFQAILTFNVEASTHATDIIFSTKYIIVDIDNRHISAQLDLKKNSKGFLKQKTKSSIKWKRAANGVIIKPNQPMIVSRFETAPNSVIRVELTQLQLIHLNDKLYQSVRHYNAIDENSNEIIEAFTERSNVAMLEKQKLKRWDLDLTGKKWTIDGIELLTYSEQPYFSDVASASAHFISKKHGEFIFFNGDKAPFKWHLKDNKLIIKTHINGKKQKYTFWKIDKVGNVGIEFVADVKNSNNTQLHTRRGMFIEQQETVFNLDAIVGSWHLGAHQYDHYADNITIPNIVHPGSRWELTNDGTFLRFKLTHPEQGSVIDCPDDTCYLACKFTHRLIAREGNTLYMENGVVSEFQPMSPLRLNNASVGVVEFNPQHGIEQFSHSWLDFSTLTFNDGKDYKKLRFMVQQQPDGVTNYTVRSFSDNSILAHYSIVNDVLSIIADKITSHYKVLSFSRTQLTACKYGDDQICSEGEIIKIDLHNGVFN
;
A
#
# COMPACT_ATOMS: atom_id res chain seq x y z
N MET A 1 -27.81 -43.19 4.27
CA MET A 1 -27.05 -44.45 4.44
C MET A 1 -25.58 -44.13 4.25
N ASN A 2 -24.82 -44.33 5.33
CA ASN A 2 -23.37 -44.55 5.45
C ASN A 2 -22.42 -43.73 4.56
N GLU A 3 -21.75 -42.73 5.13
CA GLU A 3 -20.43 -42.85 5.77
C GLU A 3 -19.28 -43.01 4.77
N ASN A 4 -18.45 -41.98 4.65
CA ASN A 4 -17.01 -42.20 4.77
C ASN A 4 -16.29 -40.95 5.31
N ARG A 5 -15.71 -41.12 6.50
CA ARG A 5 -14.74 -40.25 7.18
C ARG A 5 -13.32 -40.60 6.71
N GLY A 6 -12.36 -39.69 6.90
CA GLY A 6 -10.92 -40.03 7.05
C GLY A 6 -9.99 -39.17 6.21
N PHE A 7 -9.29 -38.18 6.82
CA PHE A 7 -7.90 -38.27 7.33
C PHE A 7 -6.84 -38.45 6.21
N ILE A 8 -6.05 -37.41 5.86
CA ILE A 8 -4.71 -37.05 6.41
C ILE A 8 -3.74 -38.25 6.38
N THR A 9 -2.57 -38.12 5.71
CA THR A 9 -1.21 -38.07 6.33
C THR A 9 -0.07 -38.20 5.30
N TYR A 10 0.82 -37.20 5.32
CA TYR A 10 2.29 -37.12 5.15
C TYR A 10 3.16 -38.38 4.85
N ALA A 11 4.26 -38.16 4.08
CA ALA A 11 5.69 -38.31 4.46
C ALA A 11 6.59 -38.13 3.19
N LEU A 12 7.64 -37.30 3.08
CA LEU A 12 8.92 -37.13 3.81
C LEU A 12 9.94 -38.29 3.59
N VAL A 13 11.16 -37.95 3.08
CA VAL A 13 12.52 -38.40 3.50
C VAL A 13 13.54 -38.68 2.36
N ALA A 14 14.60 -37.84 2.34
CA ALA A 14 16.07 -38.04 2.16
C ALA A 14 16.74 -38.67 0.91
N MET A 15 17.75 -37.94 0.35
CA MET A 15 19.22 -38.21 0.44
C MET A 15 19.98 -37.20 -0.45
N VAL A 16 20.77 -36.25 0.09
CA VAL A 16 22.24 -36.27 0.34
C VAL A 16 23.09 -36.69 -0.87
N PHE A 17 23.80 -35.74 -1.50
CA PHE A 17 25.26 -35.81 -1.68
C PHE A 17 25.87 -34.43 -1.96
N GLN A 18 27.08 -34.27 -1.42
CA GLN A 18 27.93 -33.07 -1.37
C GLN A 18 28.35 -32.55 -2.75
N ALA A 19 28.45 -31.22 -2.87
CA ALA A 19 29.58 -30.59 -3.54
C ALA A 19 30.00 -29.38 -2.72
N ILE A 20 31.08 -29.58 -1.98
CA ILE A 20 31.85 -28.54 -1.30
C ILE A 20 32.46 -27.67 -2.40
N LEU A 21 32.01 -26.42 -2.49
CA LEU A 21 32.87 -25.33 -2.96
C LEU A 21 32.88 -24.27 -1.86
N THR A 22 33.93 -24.38 -1.06
CA THR A 22 34.43 -23.37 -0.14
C THR A 22 34.65 -22.06 -0.91
N PHE A 23 33.67 -21.17 -0.87
CA PHE A 23 33.97 -19.76 -0.87
C PHE A 23 34.22 -19.36 0.59
N ASN A 24 35.49 -19.43 0.98
CA ASN A 24 36.01 -18.54 2.02
C ASN A 24 35.86 -17.12 1.48
N VAL A 25 34.67 -16.55 1.62
CA VAL A 25 34.57 -15.10 1.74
C VAL A 25 34.89 -14.84 3.18
N GLU A 26 36.08 -14.28 3.42
CA GLU A 26 36.41 -13.64 4.68
C GLU A 26 35.17 -12.86 5.12
N ALA A 27 34.57 -13.31 6.22
CA ALA A 27 33.52 -12.58 6.89
C ALA A 27 34.15 -11.27 7.34
N SER A 28 34.09 -10.26 6.47
CA SER A 28 34.32 -8.88 6.84
C SER A 28 33.38 -8.61 8.00
N THR A 29 33.97 -8.53 9.19
CA THR A 29 33.34 -8.10 10.41
C THR A 29 33.04 -6.60 10.28
N HIS A 30 32.10 -6.24 9.40
CA HIS A 30 31.34 -5.01 9.56
C HIS A 30 30.40 -5.26 10.73
N ALA A 31 30.94 -5.09 11.93
CA ALA A 31 30.18 -5.07 13.16
C ALA A 31 29.08 -4.03 12.99
N THR A 32 27.84 -4.50 12.89
CA THR A 32 26.65 -3.67 12.76
C THR A 32 26.58 -2.62 13.87
N ASP A 33 26.49 -1.34 13.48
CA ASP A 33 26.33 -0.16 14.34
C ASP A 33 24.95 -0.09 15.05
N ILE A 34 24.37 -1.25 15.39
CA ILE A 34 23.23 -1.30 16.31
C ILE A 34 23.75 -0.99 17.72
N ILE A 35 23.61 0.27 18.12
CA ILE A 35 23.91 0.74 19.48
C ILE A 35 22.86 0.19 20.46
N PHE A 36 23.20 -0.88 21.16
CA PHE A 36 22.36 -1.43 22.22
C PHE A 36 22.29 -0.46 23.42
N SER A 37 21.09 -0.32 24.01
CA SER A 37 20.65 0.76 24.92
C SER A 37 20.05 2.01 24.26
N THR A 38 19.51 1.88 23.05
CA THR A 38 18.88 2.97 22.31
C THR A 38 17.44 2.63 21.89
N LYS A 39 16.64 3.68 21.65
CA LYS A 39 15.28 3.60 21.09
C LYS A 39 15.32 3.92 19.61
N TYR A 40 14.79 3.02 18.81
CA TYR A 40 14.69 3.11 17.37
C TYR A 40 13.24 3.30 16.94
N ILE A 41 13.07 3.96 15.81
CA ILE A 41 11.86 3.91 14.99
C ILE A 41 12.22 3.10 13.75
N ILE A 42 11.49 2.01 13.53
CA ILE A 42 11.58 1.22 12.30
C ILE A 42 10.52 1.78 11.36
N VAL A 43 10.93 2.17 10.16
CA VAL A 43 10.03 2.62 9.10
C VAL A 43 10.25 1.76 7.87
N ASP A 44 9.18 1.23 7.30
CA ASP A 44 9.23 0.55 6.01
C ASP A 44 9.42 1.61 4.90
N ILE A 45 10.29 1.29 3.94
CA ILE A 45 10.69 2.23 2.89
C ILE A 45 9.64 2.27 1.79
N ASP A 46 9.10 1.11 1.45
CA ASP A 46 8.16 0.94 0.35
C ASP A 46 6.71 1.12 0.84
N ASN A 47 6.43 0.78 2.10
CA ASN A 47 5.10 0.93 2.69
C ASN A 47 5.08 1.96 3.83
N ARG A 48 4.66 3.19 3.51
CA ARG A 48 4.59 4.31 4.48
C ARG A 48 3.71 4.06 5.70
N HIS A 49 2.82 3.06 5.69
CA HIS A 49 1.93 2.77 6.82
C HIS A 49 2.52 1.78 7.83
N ILE A 50 3.63 1.12 7.51
CA ILE A 50 4.29 0.16 8.41
C ILE A 50 5.38 0.88 9.19
N SER A 51 5.18 1.01 10.50
CA SER A 51 6.21 1.53 11.40
C SER A 51 6.12 0.91 12.79
N ALA A 52 7.26 0.87 13.48
CA ALA A 52 7.37 0.33 14.83
C ALA A 52 8.31 1.19 15.68
N GLN A 53 8.14 1.15 17.00
CA GLN A 53 9.17 1.57 17.94
C GLN A 53 9.83 0.35 18.57
N LEU A 54 11.15 0.34 18.56
CA LEU A 54 11.97 -0.72 19.13
C LEU A 54 12.88 -0.13 20.20
N ASP A 55 12.79 -0.63 21.43
CA ASP A 55 13.71 -0.30 22.52
C ASP A 55 14.56 -1.54 22.83
N LEU A 56 15.87 -1.46 22.55
CA LEU A 56 16.81 -2.54 22.83
C LEU A 56 17.64 -2.17 24.07
N LYS A 57 17.50 -2.94 25.16
CA LYS A 57 18.27 -2.75 26.40
C LYS A 57 19.41 -3.76 26.51
N LYS A 58 20.50 -3.38 27.17
CA LYS A 58 21.75 -4.18 27.29
C LYS A 58 21.57 -5.61 27.80
N ASN A 59 20.52 -5.88 28.56
CA ASN A 59 20.24 -7.19 29.15
C ASN A 59 19.43 -8.13 28.23
N SER A 60 19.54 -7.97 26.91
CA SER A 60 18.79 -8.76 25.91
C SER A 60 17.27 -8.67 26.06
N LYS A 61 16.78 -7.61 26.72
CA LYS A 61 15.35 -7.30 26.88
C LYS A 61 15.01 -6.00 26.19
N GLY A 62 13.72 -5.73 26.02
CA GLY A 62 13.28 -4.52 25.36
C GLY A 62 11.76 -4.44 25.27
N PHE A 63 11.29 -3.55 24.40
CA PHE A 63 9.92 -3.64 23.90
C PHE A 63 9.89 -3.39 22.39
N LEU A 64 8.93 -4.03 21.74
CA LEU A 64 8.48 -3.71 20.39
C LEU A 64 7.07 -3.13 20.49
N LYS A 65 6.83 -2.03 19.78
CA LYS A 65 5.54 -1.35 19.76
C LYS A 65 5.14 -1.06 18.31
N GLN A 66 3.97 -1.53 17.92
CA GLN A 66 3.32 -1.25 16.63
C GLN A 66 1.86 -0.84 16.91
N LYS A 67 0.89 -1.71 16.60
CA LYS A 67 -0.50 -1.60 17.08
C LYS A 67 -0.62 -1.94 18.57
N THR A 68 0.09 -2.98 18.99
CA THR A 68 0.23 -3.40 20.38
C THR A 68 1.65 -3.16 20.88
N LYS A 69 1.85 -3.22 22.20
CA LYS A 69 3.17 -3.16 22.83
C LYS A 69 3.47 -4.51 23.47
N SER A 70 4.57 -5.14 23.09
CA SER A 70 5.04 -6.39 23.71
C SER A 70 6.44 -6.20 24.28
N SER A 71 6.67 -6.84 25.42
CA SER A 71 8.03 -7.01 25.91
C SER A 71 8.75 -8.01 25.01
N ILE A 72 10.01 -7.77 24.70
CA ILE A 72 10.78 -8.63 23.80
C ILE A 72 12.00 -9.20 24.51
N LYS A 73 12.45 -10.35 24.03
CA LYS A 73 13.84 -10.79 24.13
C LYS A 73 14.51 -10.56 22.78
N TRP A 74 15.78 -10.16 22.80
CA TRP A 74 16.54 -9.98 21.57
C TRP A 74 17.93 -10.59 21.70
N LYS A 75 18.51 -11.00 20.57
CA LYS A 75 19.90 -11.48 20.50
C LYS A 75 20.58 -10.90 19.26
N ARG A 76 21.88 -10.61 19.38
CA ARG A 76 22.71 -10.26 18.23
C ARG A 76 22.88 -11.49 17.34
N ALA A 77 22.76 -11.30 16.04
CA ALA A 77 23.11 -12.26 15.00
C ALA A 77 24.32 -11.73 14.21
N ALA A 78 24.98 -12.59 13.42
CA ALA A 78 26.18 -12.21 12.66
C ALA A 78 25.96 -10.96 11.79
N ASN A 79 24.78 -10.83 11.19
CA ASN A 79 24.40 -9.75 10.29
C ASN A 79 23.22 -8.90 10.81
N GLY A 80 22.96 -8.85 12.12
CA GLY A 80 21.90 -7.99 12.65
C GLY A 80 21.33 -8.40 14.00
N VAL A 81 20.00 -8.35 14.14
CA VAL A 81 19.32 -8.65 15.41
C VAL A 81 18.10 -9.52 15.20
N ILE A 82 17.92 -10.50 16.08
CA ILE A 82 16.71 -11.33 16.16
C ILE A 82 15.94 -10.90 17.41
N ILE A 83 14.66 -10.60 17.22
CA ILE A 83 13.74 -10.06 18.21
C ILE A 83 12.56 -11.02 18.34
N LYS A 84 12.33 -11.52 19.55
CA LYS A 84 11.19 -12.39 19.86
C LYS A 84 10.29 -11.71 20.90
N PRO A 85 9.05 -11.37 20.54
CA PRO A 85 8.02 -11.01 21.51
C PRO A 85 7.86 -12.08 22.58
N ASN A 86 7.72 -11.68 23.85
CA ASN A 86 7.46 -12.61 24.96
C ASN A 86 6.10 -13.29 24.82
N GLN A 87 5.14 -12.56 24.22
CA GLN A 87 3.86 -13.06 23.74
C GLN A 87 3.71 -12.60 22.28
N PRO A 88 3.18 -13.46 21.39
CA PRO A 88 2.89 -13.07 20.01
C PRO A 88 2.07 -11.78 19.95
N MET A 89 2.40 -10.91 19.01
CA MET A 89 1.74 -9.61 18.87
C MET A 89 0.65 -9.72 17.81
N ILE A 90 -0.61 -9.52 18.19
CA ILE A 90 -1.71 -9.42 17.21
C ILE A 90 -1.45 -8.20 16.31
N VAL A 91 -1.31 -8.45 15.01
CA VAL A 91 -1.07 -7.43 13.98
C VAL A 91 -2.31 -7.17 13.13
N SER A 92 -3.14 -8.19 12.91
CA SER A 92 -4.38 -8.07 12.14
C SER A 92 -5.45 -9.04 12.64
N ARG A 93 -6.71 -8.70 12.34
CA ARG A 93 -7.90 -9.54 12.51
C ARG A 93 -8.83 -9.26 11.33
N PHE A 94 -9.34 -10.30 10.69
CA PHE A 94 -10.29 -10.16 9.59
C PHE A 94 -11.26 -11.34 9.58
N GLU A 95 -12.47 -11.08 9.08
CA GLU A 95 -13.52 -12.10 8.92
C GLU A 95 -13.39 -12.73 7.53
N THR A 96 -13.33 -14.06 7.47
CA THR A 96 -13.24 -14.82 6.21
C THR A 96 -14.59 -15.37 5.75
N ALA A 97 -15.51 -15.58 6.70
CA ALA A 97 -16.90 -15.95 6.48
C ALA A 97 -17.71 -15.54 7.72
N PRO A 98 -19.05 -15.50 7.66
CA PRO A 98 -19.87 -15.20 8.83
C PRO A 98 -19.44 -16.04 10.05
N ASN A 99 -19.03 -15.37 11.13
CA ASN A 99 -18.53 -15.97 12.38
C ASN A 99 -17.19 -16.73 12.30
N SER A 100 -16.42 -16.58 11.22
CA SER A 100 -15.06 -17.11 11.09
C SER A 100 -14.07 -15.96 11.06
N VAL A 101 -13.33 -15.80 12.18
CA VAL A 101 -12.39 -14.70 12.36
C VAL A 101 -10.97 -15.28 12.40
N ILE A 102 -10.12 -14.76 11.52
CA ILE A 102 -8.70 -15.08 11.52
C ILE A 102 -7.93 -13.95 12.18
N ARG A 103 -7.10 -14.28 13.16
CA ARG A 103 -6.11 -13.34 13.71
C ARG A 103 -4.72 -13.68 13.22
N VAL A 104 -3.96 -12.63 12.91
CA VAL A 104 -2.56 -12.75 12.50
C VAL A 104 -1.68 -12.24 13.63
N GLU A 105 -0.72 -13.05 14.04
CA GLU A 105 0.18 -12.76 15.16
C GLU A 105 1.65 -12.76 14.71
N LEU A 106 2.38 -11.70 15.01
CA LEU A 106 3.84 -11.63 14.85
C LEU A 106 4.51 -12.44 15.97
N THR A 107 5.27 -13.47 15.59
CA THR A 107 5.96 -14.37 16.52
C THR A 107 7.47 -14.11 16.61
N GLN A 108 8.06 -13.56 15.55
CA GLN A 108 9.48 -13.18 15.51
C GLN A 108 9.72 -12.09 14.46
N LEU A 109 10.65 -11.18 14.76
CA LEU A 109 11.19 -10.19 13.83
C LEU A 109 12.71 -10.37 13.76
N GLN A 110 13.26 -10.46 12.56
CA GLN A 110 14.69 -10.37 12.31
C GLN A 110 14.97 -9.13 11.47
N LEU A 111 16.00 -8.37 11.88
CA LEU A 111 16.49 -7.22 11.14
C LEU A 111 17.91 -7.56 10.68
N ILE A 112 18.07 -7.75 9.38
CA ILE A 112 19.32 -8.10 8.72
C ILE A 112 19.90 -6.82 8.13
N HIS A 113 21.09 -6.43 8.57
CA HIS A 113 21.77 -5.24 8.08
C HIS A 113 22.12 -5.40 6.60
N LEU A 114 21.74 -4.42 5.78
CA LEU A 114 22.11 -4.35 4.38
C LEU A 114 23.22 -3.31 4.18
N ASN A 115 23.00 -2.08 4.63
CA ASN A 115 23.95 -0.97 4.62
C ASN A 115 23.52 0.13 5.61
N ASP A 116 24.39 1.11 5.91
CA ASP A 116 24.19 2.28 6.79
C ASP A 116 23.03 2.20 7.80
N LYS A 117 21.81 2.49 7.33
CA LYS A 117 20.57 2.52 8.12
C LYS A 117 19.49 1.59 7.58
N LEU A 118 19.78 0.87 6.51
CA LEU A 118 18.89 -0.02 5.78
C LEU A 118 19.03 -1.45 6.29
N TYR A 119 17.89 -2.05 6.59
CA TYR A 119 17.79 -3.42 7.05
C TYR A 119 16.74 -4.15 6.23
N GLN A 120 16.99 -5.41 5.90
CA GLN A 120 15.91 -6.31 5.52
C GLN A 120 15.20 -6.77 6.79
N SER A 121 13.93 -6.45 6.89
CA SER A 121 13.03 -6.94 7.92
C SER A 121 12.42 -8.26 7.48
N VAL A 122 12.65 -9.32 8.25
CA VAL A 122 12.03 -10.64 8.07
C VAL A 122 11.07 -10.87 9.24
N ARG A 123 9.77 -10.92 8.95
CA ARG A 123 8.69 -11.01 9.95
C ARG A 123 8.01 -12.36 9.84
N HIS A 124 7.99 -13.11 10.93
CA HIS A 124 7.33 -14.42 10.99
C HIS A 124 5.98 -14.28 11.68
N TYR A 125 4.95 -14.82 11.05
CA TYR A 125 3.58 -14.74 11.53
C TYR A 125 2.93 -16.11 11.61
N ASN A 126 1.91 -16.18 12.47
CA ASN A 126 0.92 -17.25 12.46
C ASN A 126 -0.45 -16.63 12.16
N ALA A 127 -1.18 -17.19 11.19
CA ALA A 127 -2.62 -17.00 11.05
C ALA A 127 -3.34 -18.07 11.88
N ILE A 128 -4.24 -17.62 12.75
CA ILE A 128 -4.91 -18.46 13.75
C ILE A 128 -6.42 -18.26 13.62
N ASP A 129 -7.17 -19.36 13.52
CA ASP A 129 -8.62 -19.33 13.65
C ASP A 129 -8.98 -18.96 15.10
N GLU A 130 -9.72 -17.87 15.33
CA GLU A 130 -10.02 -17.43 16.69
C GLU A 130 -10.98 -18.38 17.44
N ASN A 131 -11.80 -19.16 16.74
CA ASN A 131 -12.77 -20.06 17.36
C ASN A 131 -12.11 -21.37 17.81
N SER A 132 -11.28 -21.98 16.96
CA SER A 132 -10.57 -23.22 17.32
C SER A 132 -9.22 -22.97 18.01
N ASN A 133 -8.68 -21.75 17.88
CA ASN A 133 -7.34 -21.38 18.31
C ASN A 133 -6.22 -22.24 17.65
N GLU A 134 -6.51 -22.79 16.47
CA GLU A 134 -5.56 -23.55 15.66
C GLU A 134 -4.78 -22.63 14.71
N ILE A 135 -3.50 -22.94 14.51
CA ILE A 135 -2.68 -22.26 13.50
C ILE A 135 -3.10 -22.82 12.14
N ILE A 136 -3.72 -21.97 11.32
CA ILE A 136 -4.09 -22.30 9.95
C ILE A 136 -2.86 -22.27 9.06
N GLU A 137 -2.02 -21.25 9.25
CA GLU A 137 -0.86 -21.00 8.40
C GLU A 137 0.25 -20.31 9.19
N ALA A 138 1.49 -20.67 8.89
CA ALA A 138 2.67 -19.93 9.32
C ALA A 138 3.41 -19.40 8.10
N PHE A 139 3.64 -18.10 8.03
CA PHE A 139 4.21 -17.45 6.87
C PHE A 139 5.23 -16.38 7.27
N THR A 140 6.02 -15.93 6.28
CA THR A 140 7.07 -14.93 6.49
C THR A 140 6.92 -13.80 5.48
N GLU A 141 6.98 -12.56 5.95
CA GLU A 141 7.07 -11.38 5.09
C GLU A 141 8.47 -10.79 5.13
N ARG A 142 8.93 -10.31 3.97
CA ARG A 142 10.19 -9.58 3.84
C ARG A 142 9.93 -8.17 3.34
N SER A 143 10.56 -7.18 3.94
CA SER A 143 10.54 -5.80 3.44
C SER A 143 11.81 -5.05 3.82
N ASN A 144 12.11 -3.98 3.09
CA ASN A 144 13.24 -3.11 3.39
C ASN A 144 12.79 -2.02 4.37
N VAL A 145 13.54 -1.86 5.46
CA VAL A 145 13.21 -0.92 6.54
C VAL A 145 14.42 -0.05 6.90
N ALA A 146 14.16 1.19 7.27
CA ALA A 146 15.15 2.05 7.90
C ALA A 146 15.02 2.00 9.43
N MET A 147 16.15 1.89 10.13
CA MET A 147 16.21 2.00 11.59
C MET A 147 16.72 3.38 12.01
N LEU A 148 15.82 4.21 12.54
CA LEU A 148 16.11 5.58 12.91
C LEU A 148 16.25 5.73 14.42
N GLU A 149 17.41 6.17 14.91
CA GLU A 149 17.60 6.46 16.33
C GLU A 149 16.74 7.65 16.78
N LYS A 150 15.82 7.42 17.72
CA LYS A 150 14.82 8.41 18.14
C LYS A 150 15.43 9.70 18.70
N GLN A 151 16.62 9.61 19.30
CA GLN A 151 17.34 10.76 19.86
C GLN A 151 18.06 11.59 18.78
N LYS A 152 18.35 11.00 17.62
CA LYS A 152 19.02 11.65 16.48
C LYS A 152 18.04 12.19 15.43
N LEU A 153 16.73 12.04 15.65
CA LEU A 153 15.71 12.58 14.74
C LEU A 153 15.73 14.11 14.69
N LYS A 154 15.49 14.67 13.50
CA LYS A 154 15.60 16.09 13.19
C LYS A 154 14.65 16.93 14.06
N ARG A 155 15.08 18.15 14.41
CA ARG A 155 14.21 19.12 15.12
C ARG A 155 13.15 19.69 14.18
N TRP A 156 12.04 20.13 14.78
CA TRP A 156 11.02 20.90 14.09
C TRP A 156 11.52 22.32 13.92
N ASP A 157 11.66 22.73 12.67
CA ASP A 157 12.20 24.01 12.19
C ASP A 157 11.16 24.80 11.36
N LEU A 158 9.94 24.27 11.22
CA LEU A 158 8.84 24.90 10.50
C LEU A 158 8.07 25.86 11.39
N ASP A 159 7.75 27.04 10.84
CA ASP A 159 6.70 27.88 11.42
C ASP A 159 5.33 27.31 11.01
N LEU A 160 4.56 26.90 12.02
CA LEU A 160 3.23 26.36 11.84
C LEU A 160 2.15 27.44 11.94
N THR A 161 2.44 28.57 12.60
CA THR A 161 1.41 29.53 13.04
C THR A 161 0.79 30.27 11.86
N GLY A 162 -0.54 30.44 11.87
CA GLY A 162 -1.29 31.11 10.79
C GLY A 162 -1.51 30.25 9.55
N LYS A 163 -1.04 29.00 9.55
CA LYS A 163 -1.08 28.10 8.39
C LYS A 163 -2.02 26.92 8.60
N LYS A 164 -2.54 26.40 7.49
CA LYS A 164 -3.31 25.16 7.43
C LYS A 164 -2.42 24.04 6.92
N TRP A 165 -2.57 22.86 7.51
CA TRP A 165 -1.77 21.69 7.20
C TRP A 165 -2.66 20.48 7.12
N THR A 166 -2.44 19.59 6.18
CA THR A 166 -3.08 18.27 6.17
C THR A 166 -2.14 17.26 6.79
N ILE A 167 -2.62 16.58 7.83
CA ILE A 167 -1.85 15.61 8.59
C ILE A 167 -2.42 14.23 8.30
N ASP A 168 -1.58 13.37 7.75
CA ASP A 168 -1.94 12.01 7.40
C ASP A 168 -2.13 11.11 8.63
N GLY A 169 -3.12 10.22 8.59
CA GLY A 169 -3.22 9.09 9.50
C GLY A 169 -3.32 9.39 11.00
N ILE A 170 -3.95 10.50 11.40
CA ILE A 170 -4.08 10.91 12.80
C ILE A 170 -5.43 10.60 13.43
N GLU A 171 -6.49 10.47 12.63
CA GLU A 171 -7.78 9.97 13.09
C GLU A 171 -7.80 8.46 12.89
N LEU A 172 -8.26 7.68 13.88
CA LEU A 172 -8.46 6.25 13.71
C LEU A 172 -9.95 5.99 13.50
N LEU A 173 -10.27 5.37 12.38
CA LEU A 173 -11.62 4.99 11.98
C LEU A 173 -11.93 3.60 12.54
N THR A 174 -13.05 3.49 13.26
CA THR A 174 -13.54 2.21 13.80
C THR A 174 -15.07 2.22 13.79
N TYR A 175 -15.67 1.09 13.45
CA TYR A 175 -17.12 0.93 13.36
C TYR A 175 -17.61 -0.15 14.32
N SER A 176 -18.67 0.12 15.07
CA SER A 176 -19.23 -0.84 16.04
C SER A 176 -19.77 -2.11 15.37
N GLU A 177 -20.37 -1.95 14.20
CA GLU A 177 -20.92 -2.99 13.34
C GLU A 177 -19.84 -3.82 12.63
N GLN A 178 -18.59 -3.33 12.61
CA GLN A 178 -17.43 -3.97 12.02
C GLN A 178 -16.26 -3.88 13.01
N PRO A 179 -16.32 -4.58 14.16
CA PRO A 179 -15.40 -4.36 15.29
C PRO A 179 -13.93 -4.73 14.97
N TYR A 180 -13.71 -5.47 13.89
CA TYR A 180 -12.39 -5.78 13.34
C TYR A 180 -11.85 -4.73 12.36
N PHE A 181 -12.72 -3.87 11.80
CA PHE A 181 -12.30 -2.80 10.92
C PHE A 181 -11.62 -1.69 11.73
N SER A 182 -10.38 -1.40 11.35
CA SER A 182 -9.64 -0.27 11.89
C SER A 182 -8.72 0.30 10.83
N ASP A 183 -9.05 1.50 10.38
CA ASP A 183 -8.23 2.27 9.44
C ASP A 183 -7.92 3.66 9.99
N VAL A 184 -7.30 4.53 9.20
CA VAL A 184 -7.02 5.91 9.57
C VAL A 184 -7.58 6.92 8.59
N ALA A 185 -7.76 8.13 9.09
CA ALA A 185 -8.10 9.31 8.33
C ALA A 185 -7.05 10.42 8.56
N SER A 186 -6.81 11.19 7.50
CA SER A 186 -6.16 12.49 7.55
C SER A 186 -7.10 13.51 8.20
N ALA A 187 -6.50 14.57 8.74
CA ALA A 187 -7.28 15.74 9.13
C ALA A 187 -6.54 17.02 8.75
N SER A 188 -7.29 18.05 8.40
CA SER A 188 -6.76 19.39 8.28
C SER A 188 -6.53 19.98 9.66
N ALA A 189 -5.43 20.68 9.86
CA ALA A 189 -5.01 21.30 11.10
C ALA A 189 -4.68 22.77 10.84
N HIS A 190 -5.49 23.67 11.38
CA HIS A 190 -5.26 25.11 11.32
C HIS A 190 -4.59 25.57 12.62
N PHE A 191 -3.32 25.99 12.53
CA PHE A 191 -2.53 26.45 13.69
C PHE A 191 -2.74 27.96 13.90
N ILE A 192 -3.90 28.33 14.45
CA ILE A 192 -4.37 29.72 14.55
C ILE A 192 -3.39 30.66 15.27
N SER A 193 -2.80 30.21 16.39
CA SER A 193 -1.87 31.03 17.17
C SER A 193 -0.82 30.18 17.85
N LYS A 194 0.18 30.85 18.46
CA LYS A 194 1.17 30.17 19.31
C LYS A 194 0.44 29.40 20.41
N LYS A 195 0.46 28.07 20.28
CA LYS A 195 -0.15 27.06 21.17
C LYS A 195 -1.63 26.71 20.94
N HIS A 196 -2.35 27.34 20.01
CA HIS A 196 -3.75 27.00 19.73
C HIS A 196 -3.98 26.71 18.25
N GLY A 197 -4.93 25.84 17.97
CA GLY A 197 -5.38 25.52 16.62
C GLY A 197 -6.67 24.71 16.63
N GLU A 198 -7.08 24.26 15.46
CA GLU A 198 -8.31 23.48 15.24
C GLU A 198 -8.04 22.38 14.21
N PHE A 199 -8.50 21.17 14.51
CA PHE A 199 -8.63 20.11 13.53
C PHE A 199 -9.96 20.22 12.80
N ILE A 200 -9.97 19.93 11.51
CA ILE A 200 -11.15 19.68 10.69
C ILE A 200 -10.98 18.27 10.11
N PHE A 201 -11.79 17.33 10.57
CA PHE A 201 -11.76 15.94 10.12
C PHE A 201 -12.47 15.78 8.78
N PHE A 202 -12.26 14.64 8.13
CA PHE A 202 -12.82 14.39 6.80
C PHE A 202 -14.35 14.48 6.76
N ASN A 203 -15.02 14.07 7.85
CA ASN A 203 -16.47 14.17 8.01
C ASN A 203 -16.97 15.60 8.30
N GLY A 204 -16.07 16.59 8.42
CA GLY A 204 -16.37 17.98 8.72
C GLY A 204 -16.38 18.33 10.20
N ASP A 205 -16.23 17.34 11.09
CA ASP A 205 -16.15 17.59 12.54
C ASP A 205 -14.94 18.46 12.87
N LYS A 206 -15.12 19.32 13.86
CA LYS A 206 -14.07 20.24 14.31
C LYS A 206 -13.67 19.95 15.74
N ALA A 207 -12.36 19.98 16.00
CA ALA A 207 -11.85 19.82 17.35
C ALA A 207 -10.74 20.84 17.66
N PRO A 208 -10.93 21.74 18.64
CA PRO A 208 -9.87 22.66 19.04
C PRO A 208 -8.71 21.87 19.67
N PHE A 209 -7.48 22.34 19.46
CA PHE A 209 -6.29 21.74 20.03
C PHE A 209 -5.34 22.77 20.63
N LYS A 210 -4.53 22.28 21.58
CA LYS A 210 -3.34 22.97 22.09
C LYS A 210 -2.09 22.29 21.60
N TRP A 211 -1.09 23.05 21.17
CA TRP A 211 0.15 22.50 20.64
C TRP A 211 1.39 23.15 21.24
N HIS A 212 2.53 22.47 21.16
CA HIS A 212 3.85 23.02 21.48
C HIS A 212 4.94 22.15 20.87
N LEU A 213 6.10 22.77 20.61
CA LEU A 213 7.33 22.06 20.29
C LEU A 213 8.09 21.76 21.59
N LYS A 214 8.56 20.52 21.72
CA LYS A 214 9.45 20.10 22.81
C LYS A 214 10.57 19.23 22.22
N ASP A 215 11.80 19.71 22.33
CA ASP A 215 12.98 19.08 21.72
C ASP A 215 12.79 18.88 20.21
N ASN A 216 12.78 17.64 19.74
CA ASN A 216 12.53 17.26 18.35
C ASN A 216 11.08 16.81 18.09
N LYS A 217 10.11 17.28 18.89
CA LYS A 217 8.73 16.77 18.87
C LYS A 217 7.71 17.88 18.77
N LEU A 218 6.72 17.71 17.91
CA LEU A 218 5.45 18.42 17.98
C LEU A 218 4.49 17.63 18.85
N ILE A 219 3.89 18.28 19.84
CA ILE A 219 2.91 17.67 20.72
C ILE A 219 1.59 18.43 20.57
N ILE A 220 0.55 17.73 20.13
CA ILE A 220 -0.81 18.26 20.01
C ILE A 220 -1.71 17.56 21.03
N LYS A 221 -2.54 18.32 21.73
CA LYS A 221 -3.54 17.83 22.68
C LYS A 221 -4.91 18.36 22.29
N THR A 222 -5.89 17.49 22.15
CA THR A 222 -7.26 17.84 21.74
C THR A 222 -8.29 17.03 22.52
N HIS A 223 -9.56 17.36 22.35
CA HIS A 223 -10.69 16.56 22.82
C HIS A 223 -11.58 16.25 21.61
N ILE A 224 -11.77 14.96 21.33
CA ILE A 224 -12.69 14.48 20.29
C ILE A 224 -13.73 13.63 20.98
N ASN A 225 -15.02 13.89 20.72
CA ASN A 225 -16.14 13.13 21.30
C ASN A 225 -16.04 12.99 22.83
N GLY A 226 -15.69 14.08 23.51
CA GLY A 226 -15.51 14.13 24.97
C GLY A 226 -14.24 13.47 25.51
N LYS A 227 -13.39 12.88 24.65
CA LYS A 227 -12.19 12.14 25.08
C LYS A 227 -10.91 12.89 24.79
N LYS A 228 -10.03 12.95 25.79
CA LYS A 228 -8.69 13.55 25.68
C LYS A 228 -7.82 12.73 24.75
N GLN A 229 -7.28 13.37 23.73
CA GLN A 229 -6.29 12.80 22.83
C GLN A 229 -4.99 13.59 22.87
N LYS A 230 -3.88 12.88 22.65
CA LYS A 230 -2.54 13.45 22.58
C LYS A 230 -1.79 12.80 21.42
N TYR A 231 -1.39 13.62 20.48
CA TYR A 231 -0.50 13.26 19.39
C TYR A 231 0.92 13.72 19.71
N THR A 232 1.90 12.90 19.36
CA THR A 232 3.32 13.26 19.47
C THR A 232 4.00 12.87 18.18
N PHE A 233 4.47 13.86 17.44
CA PHE A 233 5.07 13.71 16.13
C PHE A 233 6.58 13.92 16.21
N TRP A 234 7.34 13.03 15.58
CA TRP A 234 8.77 13.11 15.38
C TRP A 234 9.05 13.34 13.91
N LYS A 235 9.77 14.41 13.56
CA LYS A 235 10.17 14.68 12.17
C LYS A 235 11.21 13.64 11.73
N ILE A 236 10.97 13.03 10.57
CA ILE A 236 11.92 12.14 9.91
C ILE A 236 12.72 12.94 8.89
N ASP A 237 12.02 13.46 7.87
CA ASP A 237 12.61 14.23 6.80
C ASP A 237 11.69 15.34 6.27
N LYS A 238 12.19 16.13 5.32
CA LYS A 238 11.38 17.06 4.53
C LYS A 238 10.67 16.32 3.39
N VAL A 239 9.52 16.83 3.00
CA VAL A 239 8.80 16.45 1.78
C VAL A 239 8.84 17.66 0.87
N GLY A 240 9.82 17.65 -0.05
CA GLY A 240 10.07 18.79 -0.92
C GLY A 240 10.19 20.11 -0.15
N ASN A 241 9.59 21.16 -0.72
CA ASN A 241 9.35 22.43 -0.03
C ASN A 241 7.92 22.55 0.53
N VAL A 242 7.13 21.48 0.51
CA VAL A 242 5.69 21.51 0.83
C VAL A 242 5.37 20.93 2.21
N GLY A 243 6.28 20.21 2.84
CA GLY A 243 5.98 19.61 4.14
C GLY A 243 7.10 18.75 4.73
N ILE A 244 6.70 17.82 5.59
CA ILE A 244 7.60 16.90 6.28
C ILE A 244 7.01 15.49 6.38
N GLU A 245 7.91 14.52 6.48
CA GLU A 245 7.58 13.19 6.93
C GLU A 245 7.73 13.09 8.44
N PHE A 246 6.84 12.34 9.07
CA PHE A 246 6.90 12.12 10.50
C PHE A 246 6.66 10.66 10.87
N VAL A 247 7.04 10.31 12.10
CA VAL A 247 6.41 9.22 12.85
C VAL A 247 5.63 9.78 14.02
N ALA A 248 4.44 9.25 14.27
CA ALA A 248 3.58 9.64 15.36
C ALA A 248 3.10 8.46 16.18
N ASP A 249 2.76 8.76 17.42
CA ASP A 249 2.00 7.89 18.30
C ASP A 249 0.54 8.37 18.34
N VAL A 250 -0.36 7.59 17.75
CA VAL A 250 -1.81 7.87 17.62
C VAL A 250 -2.57 7.01 18.62
N LYS A 251 -3.57 7.59 19.30
CA LYS A 251 -4.43 6.87 20.25
C LYS A 251 -5.85 6.78 19.72
N ASN A 252 -6.46 5.61 19.86
CA ASN A 252 -7.89 5.43 19.64
C ASN A 252 -8.71 6.16 20.75
N SER A 253 -9.86 6.72 20.39
CA SER A 253 -10.84 7.23 21.35
C SER A 253 -11.45 6.11 22.22
N ASN A 254 -11.61 4.91 21.69
CA ASN A 254 -12.23 3.76 22.36
C ASN A 254 -11.24 2.74 22.95
N ASN A 255 -9.94 2.83 22.61
CA ASN A 255 -8.91 1.90 23.09
C ASN A 255 -7.68 2.67 23.59
N THR A 256 -7.11 2.25 24.71
CA THR A 256 -5.88 2.84 25.28
C THR A 256 -4.61 2.52 24.47
N GLN A 257 -4.72 1.61 23.50
CA GLN A 257 -3.62 1.18 22.65
C GLN A 257 -3.16 2.31 21.71
N LEU A 258 -1.83 2.47 21.66
CA LEU A 258 -1.12 3.49 20.91
C LEU A 258 -0.57 2.87 19.63
N HIS A 259 -1.01 3.36 18.48
CA HIS A 259 -0.49 2.98 17.17
C HIS A 259 0.68 3.87 16.81
N THR A 260 1.85 3.27 16.56
CA THR A 260 2.95 3.99 15.90
C THR A 260 2.71 3.99 14.40
N ARG A 261 2.74 5.16 13.76
CA ARG A 261 2.51 5.34 12.32
C ARG A 261 3.50 6.32 11.71
N ARG A 262 3.89 6.09 10.46
CA ARG A 262 4.56 7.08 9.61
C ARG A 262 3.48 7.76 8.75
N GLY A 263 3.70 9.03 8.43
CA GLY A 263 2.77 9.83 7.63
C GLY A 263 3.42 11.13 7.15
N MET A 264 2.64 11.92 6.42
CA MET A 264 3.05 13.22 5.92
C MET A 264 2.25 14.35 6.55
N PHE A 265 2.93 15.48 6.72
CA PHE A 265 2.37 16.72 7.24
C PHE A 265 2.66 17.79 6.18
N ILE A 266 1.66 18.08 5.35
CA ILE A 266 1.80 18.91 4.14
C ILE A 266 1.09 20.25 4.36
N GLU A 267 1.77 21.35 4.03
CA GLU A 267 1.21 22.70 4.11
C GLU A 267 0.17 22.86 3.01
N GLN A 268 -1.03 23.30 3.38
CA GLN A 268 -2.05 23.65 2.39
C GLN A 268 -1.61 24.92 1.68
N GLN A 269 -1.34 24.79 0.38
CA GLN A 269 -1.13 25.92 -0.52
C GLN A 269 -2.50 26.43 -1.01
N GLU A 270 -2.56 27.68 -1.49
CA GLU A 270 -3.76 28.26 -2.12
C GLU A 270 -3.96 27.70 -3.55
N THR A 271 -3.97 26.38 -3.66
CA THR A 271 -4.11 25.63 -4.91
C THR A 271 -5.34 24.73 -4.80
N VAL A 272 -6.13 24.70 -5.86
CA VAL A 272 -7.26 23.77 -6.02
C VAL A 272 -7.10 23.01 -7.33
N PHE A 273 -7.78 21.88 -7.49
CA PHE A 273 -7.77 21.21 -8.79
C PHE A 273 -8.46 22.07 -9.84
N ASN A 274 -7.88 22.09 -11.04
CA ASN A 274 -8.50 22.55 -12.27
C ASN A 274 -8.40 21.42 -13.30
N LEU A 275 -9.05 21.58 -14.46
CA LEU A 275 -9.05 20.58 -15.51
C LEU A 275 -7.64 20.21 -15.97
N ASP A 276 -6.76 21.20 -16.14
CA ASP A 276 -5.36 20.99 -16.58
C ASP A 276 -4.51 20.20 -15.57
N ALA A 277 -4.88 20.22 -14.30
CA ALA A 277 -4.22 19.45 -13.23
C ALA A 277 -4.87 18.08 -12.99
N ILE A 278 -5.97 17.76 -13.68
CA ILE A 278 -6.65 16.47 -13.62
C ILE A 278 -6.37 15.67 -14.89
N VAL A 279 -6.63 16.25 -16.05
CA VAL A 279 -6.58 15.54 -17.33
C VAL A 279 -5.14 15.17 -17.67
N GLY A 280 -4.87 13.87 -17.66
CA GLY A 280 -3.54 13.30 -17.87
C GLY A 280 -3.39 11.95 -17.17
N SER A 281 -2.16 11.45 -17.11
CA SER A 281 -1.79 10.26 -16.35
C SER A 281 -1.37 10.64 -14.92
N TRP A 282 -1.91 9.91 -13.94
CA TRP A 282 -1.58 10.03 -12.53
C TRP A 282 -0.90 8.76 -12.06
N HIS A 283 0.34 8.87 -11.58
CA HIS A 283 1.08 7.76 -10.99
C HIS A 283 1.10 7.89 -9.46
N LEU A 284 0.39 6.99 -8.78
CA LEU A 284 0.35 6.87 -7.33
C LEU A 284 1.12 5.60 -6.92
N GLY A 285 2.42 5.74 -6.63
CA GLY A 285 3.30 4.60 -6.41
C GLY A 285 3.41 3.75 -7.68
N ALA A 286 3.10 2.46 -7.58
CA ALA A 286 3.09 1.55 -8.72
C ALA A 286 1.74 1.50 -9.46
N HIS A 287 0.80 2.41 -9.18
CA HIS A 287 -0.50 2.43 -9.84
C HIS A 287 -0.61 3.63 -10.78
N GLN A 288 -1.11 3.40 -11.99
CA GLN A 288 -1.41 4.46 -12.95
C GLN A 288 -2.92 4.64 -13.12
N TYR A 289 -3.36 5.89 -13.20
CA TYR A 289 -4.74 6.29 -13.45
C TYR A 289 -4.79 7.36 -14.53
N ASP A 290 -5.42 7.06 -15.66
CA ASP A 290 -5.60 8.03 -16.73
C ASP A 290 -6.95 8.74 -16.58
N HIS A 291 -6.93 10.07 -16.60
CA HIS A 291 -8.10 10.93 -16.47
C HIS A 291 -8.35 11.66 -17.78
N TYR A 292 -9.47 11.36 -18.44
CA TYR A 292 -9.81 11.90 -19.75
C TYR A 292 -10.79 13.07 -19.64
N ALA A 293 -10.72 14.01 -20.58
CA ALA A 293 -11.53 15.24 -20.60
C ALA A 293 -13.04 14.99 -20.72
N ASP A 294 -13.47 13.78 -21.11
CA ASP A 294 -14.87 13.35 -21.15
C ASP A 294 -15.37 12.80 -19.81
N ASN A 295 -14.71 13.16 -18.70
CA ASN A 295 -15.11 12.82 -17.34
C ASN A 295 -15.00 11.32 -17.01
N ILE A 296 -14.12 10.59 -17.69
CA ILE A 296 -13.85 9.18 -17.40
C ILE A 296 -12.43 8.98 -16.89
N THR A 297 -12.31 8.21 -15.81
CA THR A 297 -11.05 7.74 -15.25
C THR A 297 -10.91 6.28 -15.61
N ILE A 298 -9.75 5.90 -16.15
CA ILE A 298 -9.37 4.52 -16.33
C ILE A 298 -8.25 4.19 -15.34
N PRO A 299 -8.51 3.37 -14.31
CA PRO A 299 -7.44 2.80 -13.51
C PRO A 299 -6.76 1.70 -14.31
N ASN A 300 -5.44 1.80 -14.47
CA ASN A 300 -4.69 0.84 -15.28
C ASN A 300 -4.38 -0.46 -14.50
N ILE A 301 -4.65 -0.53 -13.18
CA ILE A 301 -4.61 -1.76 -12.36
C ILE A 301 -5.99 -2.07 -11.78
N VAL A 302 -6.49 -3.29 -12.03
CA VAL A 302 -7.49 -4.06 -11.23
C VAL A 302 -8.85 -3.39 -11.01
N HIS A 303 -9.13 -2.25 -11.63
CA HIS A 303 -10.41 -1.60 -11.47
C HIS A 303 -11.07 -1.29 -12.82
N PRO A 304 -12.40 -1.34 -12.86
CA PRO A 304 -13.18 -0.86 -13.98
C PRO A 304 -13.14 0.66 -14.05
N GLY A 305 -13.27 1.19 -15.25
CA GLY A 305 -13.40 2.62 -15.47
C GLY A 305 -14.48 3.22 -14.57
N SER A 306 -14.29 4.47 -14.19
CA SER A 306 -15.17 5.19 -13.28
C SER A 306 -15.41 6.60 -13.81
N ARG A 307 -16.56 7.18 -13.53
CA ARG A 307 -16.81 8.60 -13.85
C ARG A 307 -16.17 9.50 -12.81
N TRP A 308 -15.83 10.71 -13.23
CA TRP A 308 -15.34 11.73 -12.35
C TRP A 308 -15.93 13.11 -12.64
N GLU A 309 -15.97 13.97 -11.62
CA GLU A 309 -16.36 15.36 -11.75
C GLU A 309 -15.42 16.26 -10.95
N LEU A 310 -15.36 17.53 -11.35
CA LEU A 310 -14.68 18.59 -10.60
C LEU A 310 -15.74 19.55 -10.07
N THR A 311 -15.80 19.68 -8.76
CA THR A 311 -16.72 20.61 -8.10
C THR A 311 -16.23 22.06 -8.23
N ASN A 312 -17.13 23.01 -7.98
CA ASN A 312 -16.80 24.45 -8.03
C ASN A 312 -15.74 24.89 -7.01
N ASP A 313 -15.57 24.15 -5.90
CA ASP A 313 -14.52 24.40 -4.91
C ASP A 313 -13.19 23.69 -5.26
N GLY A 314 -13.11 23.09 -6.45
CA GLY A 314 -11.93 22.40 -6.97
C GLY A 314 -11.62 21.08 -6.27
N THR A 315 -12.67 20.40 -5.78
CA THR A 315 -12.60 19.02 -5.30
C THR A 315 -12.81 18.06 -6.47
N PHE A 316 -11.86 17.15 -6.69
CA PHE A 316 -11.98 16.09 -7.69
C PHE A 316 -12.71 14.89 -7.09
N LEU A 317 -13.84 14.51 -7.66
CA LEU A 317 -14.67 13.39 -7.20
C LEU A 317 -14.67 12.28 -8.24
N ARG A 318 -14.51 11.03 -7.82
CA ARG A 318 -14.57 9.85 -8.67
C ARG A 318 -15.57 8.85 -8.12
N PHE A 319 -16.40 8.27 -8.99
CA PHE A 319 -17.51 7.41 -8.63
C PHE A 319 -17.38 6.03 -9.26
N LYS A 320 -17.41 5.00 -8.42
CA LYS A 320 -17.54 3.61 -8.85
C LYS A 320 -19.01 3.20 -8.73
N LEU A 321 -19.66 3.04 -9.87
CA LEU A 321 -21.00 2.49 -9.97
C LEU A 321 -20.95 0.98 -10.10
N THR A 322 -21.94 0.28 -9.57
CA THR A 322 -22.06 -1.18 -9.70
C THR A 322 -23.50 -1.54 -10.03
N HIS A 323 -23.67 -2.29 -11.11
CA HIS A 323 -24.88 -2.98 -11.49
C HIS A 323 -24.89 -4.38 -10.84
N PRO A 324 -26.00 -4.83 -10.23
CA PRO A 324 -26.06 -6.12 -9.54
C PRO A 324 -25.62 -7.32 -10.40
N GLU A 325 -25.97 -7.32 -11.68
CA GLU A 325 -25.65 -8.43 -12.60
C GLU A 325 -24.37 -8.24 -13.45
N GLN A 326 -24.01 -7.00 -13.78
CA GLN A 326 -22.88 -6.70 -14.68
C GLN A 326 -21.60 -6.34 -13.91
N GLY A 327 -21.70 -6.24 -12.59
CA GLY A 327 -20.61 -5.73 -11.76
C GLY A 327 -20.43 -4.23 -11.99
N SER A 328 -19.19 -3.77 -11.97
CA SER A 328 -18.93 -2.33 -12.05
C SER A 328 -19.04 -1.80 -13.48
N VAL A 329 -19.63 -0.62 -13.61
CA VAL A 329 -19.92 0.03 -14.90
C VAL A 329 -19.52 1.50 -14.85
N ILE A 330 -19.16 2.07 -16.00
CA ILE A 330 -18.89 3.51 -16.13
C ILE A 330 -20.21 4.28 -16.13
N ASP A 331 -21.15 3.83 -16.98
CA ASP A 331 -22.50 4.35 -17.07
C ASP A 331 -23.48 3.24 -16.73
N CYS A 332 -24.54 3.58 -15.99
CA CYS A 332 -25.56 2.59 -15.70
C CYS A 332 -26.43 2.35 -16.95
N PRO A 333 -26.61 1.09 -17.38
CA PRO A 333 -27.48 0.78 -18.51
C PRO A 333 -28.97 0.96 -18.20
N ASP A 334 -29.35 0.95 -16.91
CA ASP A 334 -30.72 1.08 -16.42
C ASP A 334 -30.77 1.81 -15.05
N ASP A 335 -31.81 1.61 -14.25
CA ASP A 335 -32.02 2.25 -12.94
C ASP A 335 -31.58 1.38 -11.75
N THR A 336 -30.96 0.22 -11.99
CA THR A 336 -30.62 -0.75 -10.94
C THR A 336 -29.23 -0.56 -10.33
N CYS A 337 -28.36 0.25 -10.95
CA CYS A 337 -27.03 0.48 -10.39
C CYS A 337 -27.08 1.27 -9.08
N TYR A 338 -26.08 1.01 -8.25
CA TYR A 338 -25.85 1.76 -7.03
C TYR A 338 -24.41 2.28 -6.97
N LEU A 339 -24.20 3.33 -6.18
CA LEU A 339 -22.87 3.87 -5.90
C LEU A 339 -22.18 2.98 -4.87
N ALA A 340 -21.20 2.18 -5.30
CA ALA A 340 -20.45 1.29 -4.43
C ALA A 340 -19.31 2.03 -3.69
N CYS A 341 -18.71 3.03 -4.36
CA CYS A 341 -17.61 3.80 -3.79
C CYS A 341 -17.52 5.20 -4.38
N LYS A 342 -17.25 6.17 -3.51
CA LYS A 342 -16.91 7.56 -3.86
C LYS A 342 -15.50 7.87 -3.37
N PHE A 343 -14.66 8.33 -4.28
CA PHE A 343 -13.35 8.86 -3.98
C PHE A 343 -13.41 10.39 -4.04
N THR A 344 -12.81 11.03 -3.04
CA THR A 344 -12.73 12.49 -2.94
C THR A 344 -11.27 12.87 -2.89
N HIS A 345 -10.84 13.73 -3.79
CA HIS A 345 -9.46 14.18 -3.89
C HIS A 345 -9.41 15.70 -3.76
N ARG A 346 -8.60 16.20 -2.84
CA ARG A 346 -8.35 17.64 -2.69
C ARG A 346 -6.87 17.93 -2.85
N LEU A 347 -6.53 18.88 -3.71
CA LEU A 347 -5.15 19.30 -3.89
C LEU A 347 -4.70 20.08 -2.65
N ILE A 348 -3.63 19.60 -2.01
CA ILE A 348 -3.03 20.26 -0.83
C ILE A 348 -1.89 21.16 -1.30
N ALA A 349 -1.01 20.63 -2.14
CA ALA A 349 0.17 21.33 -2.64
C ALA A 349 0.63 20.73 -3.99
N ARG A 350 1.42 21.51 -4.73
CA ARG A 350 2.08 21.06 -5.97
C ARG A 350 3.54 21.48 -5.99
N GLU A 351 4.42 20.58 -6.39
CA GLU A 351 5.84 20.87 -6.63
C GLU A 351 6.24 20.26 -7.98
N GLY A 352 6.37 21.12 -9.00
CA GLY A 352 6.59 20.65 -10.37
C GLY A 352 5.43 19.78 -10.88
N ASN A 353 5.74 18.53 -11.21
CA ASN A 353 4.78 17.51 -11.63
C ASN A 353 4.25 16.65 -10.47
N THR A 354 4.77 16.83 -9.26
CA THR A 354 4.29 16.09 -8.09
C THR A 354 3.10 16.82 -7.46
N LEU A 355 1.96 16.12 -7.34
CA LEU A 355 0.75 16.57 -6.66
C LEU A 355 0.66 15.91 -5.29
N TYR A 356 0.46 16.71 -4.25
CA TYR A 356 0.17 16.25 -2.91
C TYR A 356 -1.31 16.45 -2.66
N MET A 357 -2.04 15.38 -2.42
CA MET A 357 -3.50 15.42 -2.35
C MET A 357 -4.05 14.64 -1.16
N GLU A 358 -5.11 15.16 -0.55
CA GLU A 358 -5.93 14.42 0.40
C GLU A 358 -6.86 13.50 -0.38
N ASN A 359 -6.78 12.20 -0.11
CA ASN A 359 -7.57 11.13 -0.73
C ASN A 359 -8.52 10.54 0.28
N GLY A 360 -9.81 10.85 0.16
CA GLY A 360 -10.88 10.21 0.91
C GLY A 360 -11.54 9.09 0.11
N VAL A 361 -11.84 7.99 0.77
CA VAL A 361 -12.59 6.87 0.22
C VAL A 361 -13.80 6.61 1.09
N VAL A 362 -14.98 6.78 0.52
CA VAL A 362 -16.23 6.35 1.15
C VAL A 362 -16.78 5.18 0.36
N SER A 363 -16.83 4.00 0.96
CA SER A 363 -17.35 2.79 0.28
C SER A 363 -18.26 1.98 1.18
N GLU A 364 -18.97 1.06 0.56
CA GLU A 364 -19.73 0.04 1.27
C GLU A 364 -18.79 -0.98 1.96
N PHE A 365 -19.21 -1.57 3.08
CA PHE A 365 -18.52 -2.72 3.68
C PHE A 365 -19.03 -4.05 3.10
N GLN A 366 -20.29 -4.07 2.70
CA GLN A 366 -20.96 -5.17 2.02
C GLN A 366 -21.76 -4.62 0.82
N PRO A 367 -21.98 -5.40 -0.25
CA PRO A 367 -22.77 -4.94 -1.40
C PRO A 367 -24.13 -4.34 -0.99
N MET A 368 -24.42 -3.16 -1.52
CA MET A 368 -25.63 -2.37 -1.27
C MET A 368 -25.81 -1.89 0.19
N SER A 369 -24.77 -1.99 1.02
CA SER A 369 -24.79 -1.42 2.38
C SER A 369 -24.54 0.09 2.36
N PRO A 370 -24.92 0.83 3.43
CA PRO A 370 -24.63 2.25 3.51
C PRO A 370 -23.13 2.56 3.39
N LEU A 371 -22.80 3.62 2.64
CA LEU A 371 -21.43 4.08 2.48
C LEU A 371 -20.84 4.56 3.83
N ARG A 372 -19.58 4.21 4.07
CA ARG A 372 -18.80 4.57 5.25
C ARG A 372 -17.44 5.10 4.85
N LEU A 373 -16.91 6.05 5.62
CA LEU A 373 -15.55 6.56 5.42
C LEU A 373 -14.57 5.44 5.75
N ASN A 374 -13.92 4.89 4.73
CA ASN A 374 -13.01 3.79 4.94
C ASN A 374 -11.58 4.27 5.17
N ASN A 375 -11.17 5.31 4.44
CA ASN A 375 -9.83 5.87 4.57
C ASN A 375 -9.85 7.35 4.19
N ALA A 376 -9.02 8.15 4.85
CA ALA A 376 -8.58 9.42 4.32
C ALA A 376 -7.08 9.52 4.50
N SER A 377 -6.33 9.79 3.44
CA SER A 377 -4.87 9.80 3.52
C SER A 377 -4.25 10.81 2.58
N VAL A 378 -3.04 11.25 2.91
CA VAL A 378 -2.28 12.09 1.98
C VAL A 378 -1.59 11.19 0.96
N GLY A 379 -1.97 11.32 -0.31
CA GLY A 379 -1.28 10.69 -1.45
C GLY A 379 -0.26 11.62 -2.11
N VAL A 380 0.69 11.00 -2.80
CA VAL A 380 1.67 11.69 -3.64
C VAL A 380 1.51 11.13 -5.04
N VAL A 381 1.20 11.99 -6.00
CA VAL A 381 0.96 11.61 -7.39
C VAL A 381 1.98 12.29 -8.27
N GLU A 382 2.64 11.52 -9.12
CA GLU A 382 3.38 12.07 -10.25
C GLU A 382 2.41 12.27 -11.42
N PHE A 383 2.26 13.52 -11.85
CA PHE A 383 1.35 13.92 -12.91
C PHE A 383 2.07 14.08 -14.24
N ASN A 384 1.52 13.48 -15.30
CA ASN A 384 1.90 13.73 -16.68
C ASN A 384 0.67 14.24 -17.45
N PRO A 385 0.74 15.41 -18.13
CA PRO A 385 -0.37 15.90 -18.95
C PRO A 385 -0.69 15.01 -20.15
N GLN A 386 0.21 14.11 -20.54
CA GLN A 386 -0.03 13.10 -21.57
C GLN A 386 -0.69 11.85 -20.98
N HIS A 387 -1.69 11.33 -21.69
CA HIS A 387 -2.35 10.07 -21.35
C HIS A 387 -1.57 8.87 -21.86
N GLY A 388 -1.81 7.73 -21.23
CA GLY A 388 -1.64 6.44 -21.87
C GLY A 388 -0.41 5.66 -21.43
N ILE A 389 -0.21 4.57 -22.17
CA ILE A 389 0.80 3.58 -21.91
C ILE A 389 1.83 3.69 -23.04
N GLU A 390 3.01 4.20 -22.74
CA GLU A 390 4.14 4.22 -23.69
C GLU A 390 4.95 2.92 -23.65
N GLN A 391 4.79 2.15 -22.56
CA GLN A 391 5.61 0.99 -22.26
C GLN A 391 4.87 -0.06 -21.43
N PHE A 392 5.25 -1.32 -21.57
CA PHE A 392 4.80 -2.35 -20.65
C PHE A 392 5.39 -2.11 -19.27
N SER A 393 4.56 -2.26 -18.24
CA SER A 393 4.98 -2.18 -16.85
C SER A 393 4.12 -3.09 -15.99
N HIS A 394 4.71 -3.65 -14.93
CA HIS A 394 3.99 -4.38 -13.90
C HIS A 394 2.91 -3.49 -13.25
N SER A 395 3.12 -2.17 -13.27
CA SER A 395 2.21 -1.13 -12.75
C SER A 395 0.87 -1.01 -13.46
N TRP A 396 0.59 -1.82 -14.47
CA TRP A 396 -0.72 -1.88 -15.12
C TRP A 396 -1.03 -3.27 -15.67
N LEU A 397 0.01 -4.03 -16.04
CA LEU A 397 -0.19 -5.36 -16.61
C LEU A 397 -0.59 -6.39 -15.54
N ASP A 398 -0.11 -6.26 -14.30
CA ASP A 398 -0.41 -7.23 -13.25
C ASP A 398 -1.93 -7.25 -12.95
N PHE A 399 -2.52 -8.45 -12.97
CA PHE A 399 -3.97 -8.69 -12.82
C PHE A 399 -4.85 -8.11 -13.94
N SER A 400 -4.27 -7.73 -15.08
CA SER A 400 -5.02 -7.26 -16.24
C SER A 400 -5.60 -8.41 -17.07
N THR A 401 -6.65 -8.10 -17.84
CA THR A 401 -7.18 -8.97 -18.89
C THR A 401 -7.03 -8.26 -20.22
N LEU A 402 -6.36 -8.90 -21.18
CA LEU A 402 -6.06 -8.34 -22.49
C LEU A 402 -6.48 -9.30 -23.60
N THR A 403 -6.95 -8.80 -24.73
CA THR A 403 -7.13 -9.62 -25.94
C THR A 403 -6.03 -9.31 -26.94
N PHE A 404 -5.18 -10.30 -27.24
CA PHE A 404 -4.17 -10.20 -28.28
C PHE A 404 -4.79 -10.62 -29.61
N ASN A 405 -4.63 -9.78 -30.63
CA ASN A 405 -5.13 -9.99 -31.98
C ASN A 405 -3.97 -9.84 -32.98
N ASP A 406 -3.60 -10.94 -33.63
CA ASP A 406 -2.56 -11.00 -34.67
C ASP A 406 -3.15 -11.03 -36.09
N GLY A 407 -4.43 -10.67 -36.23
CA GLY A 407 -5.16 -10.64 -37.50
C GLY A 407 -5.67 -11.99 -37.98
N LYS A 408 -5.23 -13.11 -37.38
CA LYS A 408 -5.72 -14.46 -37.70
C LYS A 408 -6.47 -15.08 -36.54
N ASP A 409 -5.95 -14.91 -35.34
CA ASP A 409 -6.54 -15.40 -34.10
C ASP A 409 -6.69 -14.28 -33.08
N TYR A 410 -7.64 -14.46 -32.15
CA TYR A 410 -7.76 -13.62 -30.96
C TYR A 410 -7.62 -14.47 -29.70
N LYS A 411 -6.79 -14.01 -28.76
CA LYS A 411 -6.56 -14.71 -27.49
C LYS A 411 -6.80 -13.76 -26.32
N LYS A 412 -7.84 -14.04 -25.53
CA LYS A 412 -8.11 -13.34 -24.27
C LYS A 412 -7.29 -13.97 -23.15
N LEU A 413 -6.37 -13.20 -22.58
CA LEU A 413 -5.37 -13.64 -21.61
C LEU A 413 -5.53 -12.86 -20.31
N ARG A 414 -5.32 -13.54 -19.18
CA ARG A 414 -5.21 -12.92 -17.85
C ARG A 414 -3.76 -12.92 -17.40
N PHE A 415 -3.26 -11.77 -16.98
CA PHE A 415 -1.95 -11.63 -16.36
C PHE A 415 -2.13 -11.73 -14.86
N MET A 416 -1.38 -12.61 -14.20
CA MET A 416 -1.54 -12.88 -12.77
C MET A 416 -0.17 -12.89 -12.10
N VAL A 417 -0.07 -12.18 -10.98
CA VAL A 417 1.11 -12.20 -10.11
C VAL A 417 0.80 -12.98 -8.83
N GLN A 418 1.69 -13.89 -8.46
CA GLN A 418 1.59 -14.69 -7.25
C GLN A 418 2.92 -14.67 -6.50
N GLN A 419 2.91 -14.13 -5.28
CA GLN A 419 4.07 -14.20 -4.40
C GLN A 419 4.15 -15.59 -3.75
N GLN A 420 5.31 -16.24 -3.87
CA GLN A 420 5.57 -17.54 -3.28
C GLN A 420 6.13 -17.40 -1.85
N PRO A 421 5.99 -18.43 -0.99
CA PRO A 421 6.47 -18.39 0.40
C PRO A 421 7.99 -18.17 0.56
N ASP A 422 8.78 -18.51 -0.46
CA ASP A 422 10.23 -18.27 -0.49
C ASP A 422 10.61 -16.81 -0.84
N GLY A 423 9.61 -16.00 -1.19
CA GLY A 423 9.75 -14.60 -1.59
C GLY A 423 9.91 -14.40 -3.12
N VAL A 424 9.89 -15.48 -3.91
CA VAL A 424 9.91 -15.38 -5.38
C VAL A 424 8.54 -14.94 -5.88
N THR A 425 8.52 -14.01 -6.83
CA THR A 425 7.28 -13.57 -7.48
C THR A 425 7.10 -14.31 -8.80
N ASN A 426 6.01 -15.08 -8.91
CA ASN A 426 5.64 -15.75 -10.15
C ASN A 426 4.70 -14.88 -10.96
N TYR A 427 5.12 -14.58 -12.19
CA TYR A 427 4.36 -13.81 -13.18
C TYR A 427 3.85 -14.78 -14.25
N THR A 428 2.53 -15.00 -14.27
CA THR A 428 1.89 -16.01 -15.12
C THR A 428 0.87 -15.39 -16.06
N VAL A 429 0.78 -15.95 -17.26
CA VAL A 429 -0.28 -15.66 -18.23
C VAL A 429 -1.22 -16.86 -18.23
N ARG A 430 -2.51 -16.59 -18.03
CA ARG A 430 -3.55 -17.61 -17.92
C ARG A 430 -4.61 -17.47 -19.00
N SER A 431 -5.19 -18.60 -19.36
CA SER A 431 -6.38 -18.65 -20.21
C SER A 431 -7.55 -17.96 -19.50
N PHE A 432 -8.32 -17.15 -20.22
CA PHE A 432 -9.51 -16.53 -19.65
C PHE A 432 -10.64 -17.55 -19.39
N SER A 433 -10.79 -18.59 -20.21
CA SER A 433 -11.94 -19.51 -20.14
C SER A 433 -11.87 -20.45 -18.93
N ASP A 434 -10.72 -21.07 -18.70
CA ASP A 434 -10.53 -22.14 -17.70
C ASP A 434 -9.48 -21.81 -16.63
N ASN A 435 -8.86 -20.62 -16.72
CA ASN A 435 -7.83 -20.14 -15.79
C ASN A 435 -6.56 -21.02 -15.72
N SER A 436 -6.34 -21.88 -16.73
CA SER A 436 -5.12 -22.66 -16.88
C SER A 436 -3.90 -21.76 -17.14
N ILE A 437 -2.74 -22.14 -16.62
CA ILE A 437 -1.48 -21.40 -16.87
C ILE A 437 -1.02 -21.77 -18.28
N LEU A 438 -0.86 -20.76 -19.13
CA LEU A 438 -0.41 -20.92 -20.52
C LEU A 438 1.06 -20.55 -20.69
N ALA A 439 1.53 -19.54 -19.95
CA ALA A 439 2.87 -19.01 -20.10
C ALA A 439 3.34 -18.30 -18.83
N HIS A 440 4.61 -17.93 -18.80
CA HIS A 440 5.15 -16.95 -17.85
C HIS A 440 5.42 -15.63 -18.56
N TYR A 441 5.38 -14.51 -17.85
CA TYR A 441 5.76 -13.23 -18.41
C TYR A 441 6.82 -12.51 -17.58
N SER A 442 7.55 -11.61 -18.22
CA SER A 442 8.47 -10.69 -17.57
C SER A 442 8.48 -9.37 -18.32
N ILE A 443 8.87 -8.29 -17.64
CA ILE A 443 9.03 -6.98 -18.24
C ILE A 443 10.46 -6.52 -17.97
N VAL A 444 11.21 -6.28 -19.04
CA VAL A 444 12.61 -5.81 -18.97
C VAL A 444 12.77 -4.68 -19.97
N ASN A 445 13.24 -3.51 -19.50
CA ASN A 445 13.40 -2.31 -20.33
C ASN A 445 12.18 -2.05 -21.21
N ASP A 446 11.00 -1.96 -20.59
CA ASP A 446 9.75 -1.55 -21.23
C ASP A 446 9.14 -2.56 -22.22
N VAL A 447 9.78 -3.73 -22.38
CA VAL A 447 9.37 -4.83 -23.26
C VAL A 447 8.73 -5.94 -22.45
N LEU A 448 7.50 -6.32 -22.82
CA LEU A 448 6.84 -7.52 -22.31
C LEU A 448 7.39 -8.74 -23.03
N SER A 449 7.86 -9.73 -22.29
CA SER A 449 8.26 -11.03 -22.81
C SER A 449 7.33 -12.11 -22.28
N ILE A 450 6.69 -12.87 -23.17
CA ILE A 450 5.84 -14.02 -22.83
C ILE A 450 6.57 -15.29 -23.25
N ILE A 451 6.76 -16.21 -22.30
CA ILE A 451 7.49 -17.48 -22.50
C ILE A 451 6.49 -18.63 -22.39
N ALA A 452 6.19 -19.26 -23.53
CA ALA A 452 5.30 -20.41 -23.65
C ALA A 452 6.05 -21.55 -24.36
N ASP A 453 6.07 -22.75 -23.79
CA ASP A 453 6.72 -23.94 -24.39
C ASP A 453 8.16 -23.71 -24.90
N LYS A 454 8.96 -22.95 -24.15
CA LYS A 454 10.35 -22.53 -24.48
C LYS A 454 10.47 -21.56 -25.66
N ILE A 455 9.37 -21.03 -26.17
CA ILE A 455 9.36 -19.96 -27.16
C ILE A 455 9.10 -18.64 -26.42
N THR A 456 9.99 -17.68 -26.62
CA THR A 456 9.82 -16.31 -26.12
C THR A 456 9.24 -15.44 -27.22
N SER A 457 8.17 -14.71 -26.90
CA SER A 457 7.65 -13.62 -27.74
C SER A 457 7.80 -12.31 -27.00
N HIS A 458 8.46 -11.34 -27.62
CA HIS A 458 8.63 -9.98 -27.10
C HIS A 458 7.59 -9.04 -27.71
N TYR A 459 7.12 -8.10 -26.91
CA TYR A 459 6.15 -7.09 -27.28
C TYR A 459 6.64 -5.72 -26.83
N LYS A 460 6.72 -4.79 -27.77
CA LYS A 460 7.01 -3.38 -27.47
C LYS A 460 5.87 -2.50 -27.98
N VAL A 461 5.41 -1.61 -27.12
CA VAL A 461 4.32 -0.68 -27.45
C VAL A 461 4.79 0.27 -28.56
N LEU A 462 3.97 0.43 -29.59
CA LEU A 462 4.16 1.36 -30.70
C LEU A 462 3.24 2.56 -30.57
N SER A 463 1.99 2.31 -30.20
CA SER A 463 1.00 3.35 -29.97
C SER A 463 -0.06 2.88 -28.98
N PHE A 464 -0.66 3.85 -28.30
CA PHE A 464 -1.75 3.63 -27.37
C PHE A 464 -2.98 4.42 -27.81
N SER A 465 -4.13 3.79 -27.62
CA SER A 465 -5.43 4.43 -27.56
C SER A 465 -6.13 3.94 -26.30
N ARG A 466 -7.17 4.66 -25.90
CA ARG A 466 -7.90 4.39 -24.66
C ARG A 466 -8.41 2.96 -24.51
N THR A 467 -8.65 2.23 -25.61
CA THR A 467 -9.19 0.86 -25.60
C THR A 467 -8.25 -0.16 -26.22
N GLN A 468 -7.15 0.27 -26.84
CA GLN A 468 -6.29 -0.62 -27.62
C GLN A 468 -4.85 -0.13 -27.64
N LEU A 469 -3.91 -1.07 -27.54
CA LEU A 469 -2.50 -0.89 -27.85
C LEU A 469 -2.20 -1.45 -29.24
N THR A 470 -1.31 -0.80 -29.96
CA THR A 470 -0.57 -1.44 -31.06
C THR A 470 0.83 -1.75 -30.57
N ALA A 471 1.29 -2.98 -30.77
CA ALA A 471 2.62 -3.42 -30.36
C ALA A 471 3.31 -4.16 -31.51
N CYS A 472 4.63 -4.09 -31.58
CA CYS A 472 5.42 -5.00 -32.40
C CYS A 472 5.70 -6.28 -31.61
N LYS A 473 5.48 -7.43 -32.24
CA LYS A 473 5.76 -8.77 -31.73
C LYS A 473 6.97 -9.35 -32.45
N TYR A 474 7.96 -9.83 -31.72
CA TYR A 474 9.20 -10.36 -32.30
C TYR A 474 9.83 -11.45 -31.41
N GLY A 475 10.68 -12.31 -31.97
CA GLY A 475 11.42 -13.35 -31.23
C GLY A 475 12.76 -12.88 -30.64
N ASP A 476 13.45 -13.75 -29.90
CA ASP A 476 14.71 -13.41 -29.19
C ASP A 476 15.82 -12.84 -30.11
N ASP A 477 15.88 -13.29 -31.37
CA ASP A 477 16.90 -12.87 -32.36
C ASP A 477 16.46 -11.71 -33.27
N GLN A 478 15.32 -11.09 -32.99
CA GLN A 478 14.72 -10.05 -33.82
C GLN A 478 14.62 -8.73 -33.06
N ILE A 479 14.40 -7.65 -33.80
CA ILE A 479 14.05 -6.35 -33.24
C ILE A 479 12.65 -5.92 -33.67
N CYS A 480 12.07 -4.98 -32.93
CA CYS A 480 10.73 -4.46 -33.17
C CYS A 480 10.45 -4.04 -34.63
N SER A 481 11.43 -3.47 -35.34
CA SER A 481 11.27 -3.06 -36.76
C SER A 481 11.14 -4.23 -37.73
N GLU A 482 11.53 -5.43 -37.32
CA GLU A 482 11.43 -6.69 -38.07
C GLU A 482 10.21 -7.51 -37.63
N GLY A 483 9.54 -7.09 -36.56
CA GLY A 483 8.44 -7.80 -35.94
C GLY A 483 7.10 -7.61 -36.64
N GLU A 484 6.14 -8.43 -36.23
CA GLU A 484 4.74 -8.34 -36.66
C GLU A 484 4.02 -7.27 -35.84
N ILE A 485 3.20 -6.42 -36.50
CA ILE A 485 2.35 -5.47 -35.79
C ILE A 485 1.09 -6.19 -35.32
N ILE A 486 0.88 -6.20 -34.01
CA ILE A 486 -0.31 -6.76 -33.38
C ILE A 486 -1.15 -5.70 -32.68
N LYS A 487 -2.42 -5.99 -32.51
CA LYS A 487 -3.35 -5.18 -31.71
C LYS A 487 -3.65 -5.89 -30.41
N ILE A 488 -3.67 -5.14 -29.31
CA ILE A 488 -3.99 -5.65 -27.98
C ILE A 488 -5.15 -4.82 -27.43
N ASP A 489 -6.33 -5.42 -27.32
CA ASP A 489 -7.49 -4.75 -26.76
C ASP A 489 -7.40 -4.77 -25.23
N LEU A 490 -7.59 -3.58 -24.65
CA LEU A 490 -7.58 -3.33 -23.22
C LEU A 490 -8.99 -3.52 -22.66
N HIS A 491 -9.17 -4.52 -21.80
CA HIS A 491 -10.41 -4.67 -21.04
C HIS A 491 -10.28 -3.86 -19.76
N ASN A 492 -10.43 -2.53 -19.87
CA ASN A 492 -10.33 -1.54 -18.78
C ASN A 492 -11.51 -1.63 -17.78
N GLY A 493 -11.75 -2.86 -17.32
CA GLY A 493 -12.86 -3.35 -16.51
C GLY A 493 -14.26 -3.16 -17.11
N VAL A 494 -14.38 -3.22 -18.42
CA VAL A 494 -15.66 -3.61 -19.04
C VAL A 494 -15.63 -5.13 -19.16
N PHE A 495 -16.23 -5.81 -18.18
CA PHE A 495 -16.58 -7.22 -18.34
C PHE A 495 -17.82 -7.26 -19.24
N ASN A 496 -17.61 -7.40 -20.55
CA ASN A 496 -18.62 -8.05 -21.38
C ASN A 496 -18.41 -9.55 -21.32
#